data_AF-Q6MNP7-F1
#
_entry.id   AF-Q6MNP7-F1
#
_cell.length_a   1.000
_cell.length_b   1.000
_cell.length_c   1.000
_cell.angle_alpha   90.00
_cell.angle_beta   90.00
_cell.angle_gamma   90.00
#
_symmetry.space_group_name_H-M   'P 1'
#
loop_
_entity.id
_entity.type
_entity.pdbx_description
1 polymer ?
#
loop_
_entity_poly.entity_id
_entity_poly.type
_entity_poly.pdbx_seq_one_letter_code
_entity_poly.pdbx_strand_id
1 'polypeptide(L)'
;MSTFQRTWGMSQDSIKKKLLIIKSKPTSLGTVEGFLKNRDWTIKSTTNLKEALIFLVQEQPQFVMVSIDHPNRKVRNLPKILAQAFPVCVIVFAEENSAASFNMLNTSNSEYVLYPPITGPAVERTVNKFYKDQQAKGVTNPFQRTGSSTAEDGSVIAIKGEGGTLSSQNAQSILQQLLGGDDGSNQFSGGHTTDSSISAGGQQNKSNIGYMPGTNSELNLGLMQPSGQNNGLGPGWAQQGHGAGNSMGSGIDESDETLNAMLMRQNAANKAAAGWAPMPTTTRRKERPTPEQIEDNPLSAKKDSIILRGTKDALEKSCIKTSFAESEAIENSTNISCIVIESTRFSGYLITAMGKDRKLDDAFLRKVRERLFRFLKENGEKIEDSESMQLNIKEVPFEEWALEQAEFLRKSVHEGNEVAMAFFPRQDIKTTFGDSADEEMASIHLNELAGDVAVEFNVYIYLPKNNKYVLYTPRGSKFFDVQKQRLQNQGISNLHILKADIQDLDKYRAQNFLNEKIHDFEAKQKDKVVA
;
A
#
# COMPACT_ATOMS: atom_id res chain seq x y z
N MET A 1 22.30 14.34 -35.97
CA MET A 1 22.08 14.78 -34.57
C MET A 1 20.63 15.19 -34.43
N SER A 2 19.76 14.27 -34.00
CA SER A 2 18.33 14.51 -33.82
C SER A 2 18.01 14.36 -32.33
N THR A 3 17.57 15.45 -31.73
CA THR A 3 17.29 15.58 -30.30
C THR A 3 15.95 14.93 -30.01
N PHE A 4 15.99 13.73 -29.42
CA PHE A 4 14.82 13.02 -28.91
C PHE A 4 14.27 13.75 -27.67
N GLN A 5 13.30 14.65 -27.86
CA GLN A 5 12.46 15.13 -26.76
C GLN A 5 11.42 14.06 -26.42
N ARG A 6 11.64 13.31 -25.33
CA ARG A 6 10.58 12.51 -24.70
C ARG A 6 9.59 13.44 -24.01
N THR A 7 8.47 13.72 -24.66
CA THR A 7 7.28 14.30 -24.03
C THR A 7 6.58 13.22 -23.21
N TRP A 8 6.85 13.17 -21.90
CA TRP A 8 5.97 12.53 -20.93
C TRP A 8 4.83 13.50 -20.61
N GLY A 9 3.85 13.57 -21.51
CA GLY A 9 2.63 14.36 -21.34
C GLY A 9 1.52 13.53 -20.71
N MET A 10 1.69 13.13 -19.44
CA MET A 10 0.52 12.90 -18.60
C MET A 10 0.10 14.27 -18.09
N SER A 11 -1.01 14.79 -18.59
CA SER A 11 -1.70 15.94 -18.05
C SER A 11 -2.17 15.60 -16.63
N GLN A 12 -1.27 15.66 -15.66
CA GLN A 12 -1.65 15.82 -14.26
C GLN A 12 -2.40 17.14 -14.21
N ASP A 13 -3.73 17.10 -14.22
CA ASP A 13 -4.52 18.20 -13.66
C ASP A 13 -3.84 18.55 -12.34
N SER A 14 -3.24 19.74 -12.30
CA SER A 14 -2.26 20.10 -11.29
C SER A 14 -2.97 20.23 -9.96
N ILE A 15 -3.08 19.13 -9.21
CA ILE A 15 -3.63 19.13 -7.86
C ILE A 15 -2.81 20.15 -7.08
N LYS A 16 -3.43 21.31 -6.79
CA LYS A 16 -2.75 22.42 -6.11
C LYS A 16 -2.26 21.92 -4.77
N LYS A 17 -0.94 21.89 -4.59
CA LYS A 17 -0.30 21.42 -3.36
C LYS A 17 -0.67 22.37 -2.22
N LYS A 18 -1.29 21.83 -1.17
CA LYS A 18 -1.65 22.58 0.04
C LYS A 18 -0.62 22.33 1.15
N LEU A 19 -0.06 23.40 1.71
CA LEU A 19 0.97 23.35 2.75
C LEU A 19 0.60 24.25 3.94
N LEU A 20 0.60 23.69 5.14
CA LEU A 20 0.50 24.43 6.39
C LEU A 20 1.90 24.55 7.02
N ILE A 21 2.31 25.76 7.41
CA ILE A 21 3.60 26.03 8.08
C ILE A 21 3.34 26.59 9.47
N ILE A 22 3.74 25.87 10.51
CA ILE A 22 3.69 26.29 11.91
C ILE A 22 5.10 26.75 12.32
N LYS A 23 5.29 28.06 12.41
CA LYS A 23 6.60 28.69 12.63
C LYS A 23 6.70 29.40 13.98
N SER A 24 7.92 29.59 14.47
CA SER A 24 8.21 30.22 15.76
C SER A 24 8.06 31.74 15.73
N LYS A 25 8.40 32.37 14.59
CA LYS A 25 8.39 33.84 14.39
C LYS A 25 7.51 34.20 13.18
N PRO A 26 6.65 35.24 13.25
CA PRO A 26 5.75 35.59 12.14
C PRO A 26 6.47 35.96 10.84
N THR A 27 7.66 36.55 10.95
CA THR A 27 8.48 37.01 9.83
C THR A 27 9.45 35.95 9.31
N SER A 28 9.57 34.80 9.97
CA SER A 28 10.43 33.73 9.46
C SER A 28 9.82 33.10 8.21
N LEU A 29 10.69 32.64 7.30
CA LEU A 29 10.36 31.94 6.05
C LEU A 29 9.66 32.77 4.95
N GLY A 30 9.63 34.10 5.01
CA GLY A 30 8.99 34.93 3.96
C GLY A 30 9.48 34.62 2.53
N THR A 31 10.80 34.43 2.35
CA THR A 31 11.39 34.04 1.05
C THR A 31 10.94 32.64 0.59
N VAL A 32 10.77 31.71 1.52
CA VAL A 32 10.31 30.33 1.24
C VAL A 32 8.85 30.34 0.82
N GLU A 33 8.01 31.09 1.53
CA GLU A 33 6.60 31.27 1.19
C GLU A 33 6.43 31.90 -0.20
N GLY A 34 7.17 32.97 -0.50
CA GLY A 34 7.14 33.61 -1.82
C GLY A 34 7.56 32.67 -2.94
N PHE A 35 8.64 31.91 -2.74
CA PHE A 35 9.13 30.94 -3.71
C PHE A 35 8.09 29.84 -4.02
N LEU A 36 7.45 29.28 -2.98
CA LEU A 36 6.47 28.21 -3.14
C LEU A 36 5.15 28.74 -3.74
N LYS A 37 4.70 29.94 -3.36
CA LYS A 37 3.52 30.60 -3.97
C LYS A 37 3.71 30.84 -5.48
N ASN A 38 4.91 31.20 -5.91
CA ASN A 38 5.27 31.36 -7.33
C ASN A 38 5.22 30.05 -8.13
N ARG A 39 4.97 28.91 -7.47
CA ARG A 39 4.81 27.58 -8.07
C ARG A 39 3.44 26.98 -7.80
N ASP A 40 2.45 27.83 -7.60
CA ASP A 40 1.04 27.47 -7.40
C ASP A 40 0.77 26.64 -6.13
N TRP A 41 1.61 26.77 -5.11
CA TRP A 41 1.32 26.18 -3.80
C TRP A 41 0.32 27.05 -3.04
N THR A 42 -0.68 26.41 -2.44
CA THR A 42 -1.60 27.04 -1.49
C THR A 42 -1.01 26.93 -0.10
N ILE A 43 -0.50 28.04 0.45
CA ILE A 43 0.27 28.04 1.70
C ILE A 43 -0.46 28.86 2.76
N LYS A 44 -0.64 28.25 3.93
CA LYS A 44 -1.00 28.96 5.16
C LYS A 44 0.18 28.90 6.11
N SER A 45 0.65 30.05 6.58
CA SER A 45 1.64 30.12 7.66
C SER A 45 1.03 30.79 8.89
N THR A 46 1.32 30.25 10.07
CA THR A 46 0.86 30.80 11.35
C THR A 46 1.85 30.47 12.47
N THR A 47 1.87 31.31 13.50
CA THR A 47 2.53 31.05 14.78
C THR A 47 1.54 30.60 15.86
N ASN A 48 0.24 30.62 15.55
CA ASN A 48 -0.83 30.29 16.49
C ASN A 48 -1.29 28.85 16.28
N LEU A 49 -1.13 28.01 17.30
CA LEU A 49 -1.56 26.61 17.27
C LEU A 49 -3.05 26.46 16.96
N LYS A 50 -3.92 27.31 17.52
CA LYS A 50 -5.37 27.22 17.30
C LYS A 50 -5.73 27.46 15.84
N GLU A 51 -5.14 28.48 15.21
CA GLU A 51 -5.33 28.74 13.78
C GLU A 51 -4.83 27.59 12.91
N ALA A 52 -3.67 27.02 13.27
CA ALA A 52 -3.10 25.89 12.56
C ALA A 52 -4.05 24.68 12.58
N LEU A 53 -4.62 24.37 13.74
CA LEU A 53 -5.56 23.26 13.92
C LEU A 53 -6.88 23.48 13.18
N ILE A 54 -7.43 24.70 13.21
CA ILE A 54 -8.62 25.06 12.43
C ILE A 54 -8.36 24.85 10.94
N PHE A 55 -7.25 25.38 10.44
CA PHE A 55 -6.87 25.22 9.03
C PHE A 55 -6.66 23.75 8.66
N LEU A 56 -6.03 22.97 9.53
CA LEU A 56 -5.77 21.56 9.30
C LEU A 56 -7.07 20.75 9.15
N VAL A 57 -8.08 21.03 9.98
CA VAL A 57 -9.40 20.38 9.91
C VAL A 57 -10.21 20.84 8.68
N GLN A 58 -10.19 22.14 8.39
CA GLN A 58 -11.02 22.72 7.31
C GLN A 58 -10.47 22.43 5.92
N GLU A 59 -9.16 22.59 5.73
CA GLU A 59 -8.54 22.58 4.40
C GLU A 59 -7.84 21.26 4.07
N GLN A 60 -7.64 20.41 5.08
CA GLN A 60 -6.96 19.11 5.00
C GLN A 60 -5.67 19.19 4.17
N PRO A 61 -4.68 20.00 4.58
CA PRO A 61 -3.45 20.17 3.84
C PRO A 61 -2.68 18.86 3.72
N GLN A 62 -2.11 18.58 2.55
CA GLN A 62 -1.32 17.37 2.29
C GLN A 62 0.01 17.37 3.07
N PHE A 63 0.57 18.56 3.29
CA PHE A 63 1.86 18.76 3.93
C PHE A 63 1.72 19.70 5.12
N VAL A 64 2.38 19.34 6.22
CA VAL A 64 2.47 20.20 7.42
C VAL A 64 3.93 20.33 7.82
N MET A 65 4.44 21.56 7.82
CA MET A 65 5.76 21.89 8.33
C MET A 65 5.65 22.40 9.77
N VAL A 66 6.41 21.81 10.69
CA VAL A 66 6.40 22.20 12.11
C VAL A 66 7.81 22.57 12.56
N SER A 67 7.95 23.79 13.09
CA SER A 67 9.19 24.30 13.64
C SER A 67 9.50 23.65 14.98
N ILE A 68 10.70 23.07 15.12
CA ILE A 68 11.18 22.53 16.40
C ILE A 68 11.60 23.64 17.38
N ASP A 69 11.84 24.85 16.86
CA ASP A 69 12.21 26.04 17.64
C ASP A 69 10.99 26.81 18.16
N HIS A 70 9.79 26.25 18.02
CA HIS A 70 8.58 26.92 18.45
C HIS A 70 8.54 27.06 19.99
N PRO A 71 8.28 28.27 20.54
CA PRO A 71 8.31 28.50 21.99
C PRO A 71 7.29 27.63 22.74
N ASN A 72 6.11 27.43 22.15
CA ASN A 72 5.09 26.55 22.71
C ASN A 72 5.50 25.07 22.61
N ARG A 73 5.65 24.41 23.77
CA ARG A 73 5.96 22.97 23.89
C ARG A 73 4.92 22.06 23.23
N LYS A 74 3.63 22.44 23.23
CA LYS A 74 2.56 21.69 22.57
C LYS A 74 2.81 21.59 21.05
N VAL A 75 3.32 22.67 20.44
CA VAL A 75 3.70 22.67 19.02
C VAL A 75 4.90 21.75 18.75
N ARG A 76 5.89 21.73 19.65
CA ARG A 76 7.06 20.84 19.50
C ARG A 76 6.70 19.34 19.58
N ASN A 77 5.66 18.99 20.32
CA ASN A 77 5.14 17.62 20.40
C ASN A 77 4.16 17.26 19.28
N LEU A 78 3.69 18.26 18.52
CA LEU A 78 2.67 18.12 17.50
C LEU A 78 3.06 17.17 16.35
N PRO A 79 4.33 17.06 15.89
CA PRO A 79 4.68 16.17 14.78
C PRO A 79 4.26 14.71 15.00
N LYS A 80 4.48 14.19 16.23
CA LYS A 80 4.10 12.83 16.61
C LYS A 80 2.59 12.63 16.54
N ILE A 81 1.83 13.61 17.04
CA ILE A 81 0.36 13.54 17.08
C ILE A 81 -0.21 13.66 15.66
N LEU A 82 0.32 14.56 14.83
CA LEU A 82 -0.17 14.74 13.46
C LEU A 82 0.06 13.51 12.58
N ALA A 83 1.23 12.88 12.71
CA ALA A 83 1.54 11.66 11.97
C ALA A 83 0.64 10.47 12.34
N GLN A 84 0.06 10.49 13.54
CA GLN A 84 -0.87 9.46 14.03
C GLN A 84 -2.33 9.79 13.71
N ALA A 85 -2.75 11.04 13.92
CA ALA A 85 -4.15 11.44 13.86
C ALA A 85 -4.62 11.85 12.46
N PHE A 86 -3.70 12.26 11.58
CA PHE A 86 -4.06 12.78 10.26
C PHE A 86 -3.25 12.10 9.15
N PRO A 87 -3.86 11.84 7.99
CA PRO A 87 -3.14 11.33 6.82
C PRO A 87 -2.42 12.49 6.12
N VAL A 88 -1.42 13.09 6.79
CA VAL A 88 -0.64 14.23 6.28
C VAL A 88 0.84 13.93 6.36
N CYS A 89 1.62 14.45 5.41
CA CYS A 89 3.08 14.38 5.47
C CYS A 89 3.59 15.46 6.42
N VAL A 90 4.11 15.04 7.57
CA VAL A 90 4.70 15.95 8.57
C VAL A 90 6.19 16.13 8.28
N ILE A 91 6.61 17.38 8.11
CA ILE A 91 8.00 17.77 7.88
C ILE A 91 8.46 18.62 9.08
N VAL A 92 9.44 18.13 9.84
CA VAL A 92 10.01 18.88 10.96
C VAL A 92 11.19 19.71 10.48
N PHE A 93 11.29 20.95 10.94
CA PHE A 93 12.39 21.84 10.56
C PHE A 93 12.90 22.70 11.72
N ALA A 94 14.14 23.17 11.60
CA ALA A 94 14.71 24.16 12.51
C ALA A 94 14.83 25.52 11.79
N GLU A 95 14.41 26.58 12.46
CA GLU A 95 14.52 27.97 12.00
C GLU A 95 15.89 28.55 12.31
N GLU A 96 16.47 28.15 13.44
CA GLU A 96 17.74 28.66 13.91
C GLU A 96 18.88 27.68 13.64
N ASN A 97 20.02 28.21 13.21
CA ASN A 97 21.25 27.44 13.04
C ASN A 97 21.96 27.30 14.40
N SER A 98 21.30 26.64 15.36
CA SER A 98 21.80 26.45 16.72
C SER A 98 21.99 24.97 17.04
N ALA A 99 23.04 24.62 17.78
CA ALA A 99 23.30 23.23 18.19
C ALA A 99 22.12 22.62 18.97
N ALA A 100 21.40 23.44 19.76
CA ALA A 100 20.20 23.01 20.46
C ALA A 100 19.08 22.60 19.48
N SER A 101 18.87 23.37 18.43
CA SER A 101 17.87 23.09 17.38
C SER A 101 18.19 21.80 16.63
N PHE A 102 19.47 21.57 16.28
CA PHE A 102 19.91 20.30 15.65
C PHE A 102 19.67 19.10 16.56
N ASN A 103 19.97 19.21 17.85
CA ASN A 103 19.73 18.14 18.82
C ASN A 103 18.24 17.81 18.93
N MET A 104 17.38 18.83 19.08
CA MET A 104 15.93 18.63 19.14
C MET A 104 15.36 17.99 17.87
N LEU A 105 15.85 18.42 16.71
CA LEU A 105 15.44 17.91 15.42
C LEU A 105 15.84 16.44 15.23
N ASN A 106 17.04 16.04 15.66
CA ASN A 106 17.47 14.65 15.65
C ASN A 106 16.67 13.77 16.63
N THR A 107 16.24 14.33 17.78
CA THR A 107 15.39 13.60 18.75
C THR A 107 13.92 13.48 18.35
N SER A 108 13.45 14.24 17.35
CA SER A 108 12.04 14.29 16.96
C SER A 108 11.52 13.01 16.28
N ASN A 109 12.41 12.07 15.92
CA ASN A 109 12.13 10.80 15.26
C ASN A 109 11.13 10.92 14.07
N SER A 110 11.21 12.02 13.32
CA SER A 110 10.35 12.26 12.16
C SER A 110 11.01 11.76 10.88
N GLU A 111 10.24 11.16 9.97
CA GLU A 111 10.75 10.58 8.71
C GLU A 111 11.27 11.67 7.75
N TYR A 112 10.64 12.84 7.77
CA TYR A 112 10.98 13.97 6.90
C TYR A 112 11.44 15.17 7.72
N VAL A 113 12.69 15.56 7.50
CA VAL A 113 13.39 16.56 8.31
C VAL A 113 14.10 17.56 7.40
N LEU A 114 14.07 18.84 7.75
CA LEU A 114 14.74 19.93 7.05
C LEU A 114 15.70 20.69 7.99
N TYR A 115 16.98 20.65 7.64
CA TYR A 115 18.05 21.36 8.34
C TYR A 115 18.22 22.79 7.80
N PRO A 116 18.59 23.77 8.64
CA PRO A 116 18.84 25.14 8.21
C PRO A 116 20.10 25.23 7.32
N PRO A 117 20.16 26.18 6.36
CA PRO A 117 19.15 27.20 6.07
C PRO A 117 17.95 26.63 5.30
N ILE A 118 16.74 27.00 5.73
CA ILE A 118 15.51 26.56 5.09
C ILE A 118 15.28 27.39 3.83
N THR A 119 15.26 26.71 2.68
CA THR A 119 15.05 27.33 1.37
C THR A 119 13.86 26.68 0.66
N GLY A 120 13.18 27.43 -0.21
CA GLY A 120 12.07 26.91 -1.02
C GLY A 120 12.41 25.63 -1.81
N PRO A 121 13.57 25.57 -2.51
CA PRO A 121 14.02 24.34 -3.15
C PRO A 121 14.22 23.16 -2.20
N ALA A 122 14.67 23.40 -0.96
CA ALA A 122 14.83 22.32 0.02
C ALA A 122 13.48 21.72 0.43
N VAL A 123 12.46 22.55 0.67
CA VAL A 123 11.09 22.09 0.96
C VAL A 123 10.55 21.23 -0.18
N GLU A 124 10.71 21.69 -1.42
CA GLU A 124 10.25 20.95 -2.60
C GLU A 124 10.98 19.61 -2.78
N ARG A 125 12.30 19.56 -2.54
CA ARG A 125 13.06 18.29 -2.56
C ARG A 125 12.54 17.30 -1.52
N THR A 126 12.23 17.76 -0.31
CA THR A 126 11.68 16.88 0.74
C THR A 126 10.30 16.36 0.37
N VAL A 127 9.44 17.19 -0.22
CA VAL A 127 8.14 16.74 -0.73
C VAL A 127 8.27 15.77 -1.90
N ASN A 128 9.20 16.01 -2.82
CA ASN A 128 9.48 15.08 -3.91
C ASN A 128 10.07 13.75 -3.40
N LYS A 129 10.88 13.80 -2.33
CA LYS A 129 11.35 12.60 -1.64
C LYS A 129 10.17 11.80 -1.07
N PHE A 130 9.24 12.45 -0.35
CA PHE A 130 8.03 11.81 0.13
C PHE A 130 7.25 11.09 -0.99
N TYR A 131 7.02 11.74 -2.13
CA TYR A 131 6.33 11.09 -3.25
C TYR A 131 7.09 9.88 -3.81
N LYS A 132 8.42 9.95 -3.91
CA LYS A 132 9.24 8.81 -4.33
C LYS A 132 9.18 7.66 -3.33
N ASP A 133 9.24 7.97 -2.04
CA ASP A 133 9.17 6.96 -0.98
C ASP A 133 7.79 6.26 -0.98
N GLN A 134 6.72 7.00 -1.25
CA GLN A 134 5.37 6.42 -1.38
C GLN A 134 5.20 5.56 -2.64
N GLN A 135 5.81 5.95 -3.76
CA GLN A 135 5.85 5.12 -4.97
C GLN A 135 6.65 3.84 -4.74
N ALA A 136 7.78 3.91 -4.03
CA ALA A 136 8.60 2.75 -3.68
C ALA A 136 7.86 1.77 -2.74
N LYS A 137 6.99 2.30 -1.86
CA LYS A 137 6.10 1.51 -1.01
C LYS A 137 4.89 0.92 -1.76
N GLY A 138 4.72 1.21 -3.06
CA GLY A 138 3.59 0.71 -3.86
C GLY A 138 2.23 1.33 -3.48
N VAL A 139 2.22 2.45 -2.74
CA VAL A 139 0.98 3.08 -2.28
C VAL A 139 0.48 4.05 -3.35
N THR A 140 -0.62 3.69 -4.02
CA THR A 140 -1.18 4.49 -5.14
C THR A 140 -1.81 5.81 -4.68
N ASN A 141 -2.21 5.93 -3.41
CA ASN A 141 -2.70 7.19 -2.85
C ASN A 141 -2.21 7.38 -1.40
N PRO A 142 -1.14 8.17 -1.19
CA PRO A 142 -0.44 8.23 0.10
C PRO A 142 -1.26 8.84 1.24
N PHE A 143 -2.33 9.57 0.90
CA PHE A 143 -3.19 10.27 1.85
C PHE A 143 -4.51 9.50 2.13
N GLN A 144 -4.71 8.34 1.52
CA GLN A 144 -5.77 7.39 1.90
C GLN A 144 -5.15 6.29 2.77
N ARG A 145 -4.89 6.58 4.06
CA ARG A 145 -4.55 5.51 5.01
C ARG A 145 -5.82 4.77 5.41
N THR A 146 -5.98 3.54 4.93
CA THR A 146 -6.76 2.50 5.63
C THR A 146 -5.98 2.12 6.89
N GLY A 147 -6.62 2.21 8.06
CA GLY A 147 -5.97 2.23 9.38
C GLY A 147 -5.32 0.93 9.83
N SER A 148 -4.21 0.54 9.21
CA SER A 148 -3.34 -0.55 9.65
C SER A 148 -1.96 -0.02 10.01
N SER A 149 -1.79 0.47 11.24
CA SER A 149 -0.46 0.70 11.81
C SER A 149 -0.22 -0.26 12.97
N THR A 150 0.70 -1.20 12.76
CA THR A 150 1.39 -1.98 13.78
C THR A 150 2.25 -1.05 14.64
N ALA A 151 1.83 -0.81 15.88
CA ALA A 151 2.63 -0.14 16.90
C ALA A 151 3.21 -1.19 17.84
N GLU A 152 4.53 -1.38 17.80
CA GLU A 152 5.26 -2.04 18.88
C GLU A 152 5.38 -1.08 20.08
N ASP A 153 5.02 -1.64 21.23
CA ASP A 153 5.35 -1.29 22.61
C ASP A 153 5.36 0.19 23.02
N GLY A 154 4.33 0.56 23.79
CA GLY A 154 4.23 1.84 24.48
C GLY A 154 2.81 2.39 24.51
N SER A 155 2.01 1.89 25.47
CA SER A 155 0.71 2.41 25.95
C SER A 155 0.30 3.78 25.39
N VAL A 156 -0.34 3.78 24.22
CA VAL A 156 -1.19 4.89 23.77
C VAL A 156 -2.53 4.27 23.40
N ILE A 157 -3.58 4.70 24.09
CA ILE A 157 -4.96 4.22 23.91
C ILE A 157 -5.36 4.50 22.46
N ALA A 158 -5.29 3.47 21.62
CA ALA A 158 -5.90 3.48 20.30
C ALA A 158 -7.41 3.35 20.49
N ILE A 159 -8.13 4.48 20.46
CA ILE A 159 -9.60 4.48 20.49
C ILE A 159 -10.08 3.95 19.15
N LYS A 160 -10.39 2.64 19.12
CA LYS A 160 -10.96 1.89 18.00
C LYS A 160 -12.39 2.40 17.75
N GLY A 161 -12.56 3.27 16.76
CA GLY A 161 -13.87 3.70 16.26
C GLY A 161 -14.34 2.75 15.17
N GLU A 162 -15.56 2.24 15.29
CA GLU A 162 -16.21 1.39 14.28
C GLU A 162 -16.33 2.10 12.92
N GLY A 163 -16.15 1.32 11.86
CA GLY A 163 -16.01 1.74 10.48
C GLY A 163 -17.13 2.63 9.96
N GLY A 164 -16.78 3.89 9.72
CA GLY A 164 -17.48 4.83 8.86
C GLY A 164 -16.47 5.91 8.48
N THR A 165 -16.53 6.40 7.23
CA THR A 165 -15.79 7.57 6.71
C THR A 165 -15.22 8.44 7.83
N LEU A 166 -13.88 8.49 7.98
CA LEU A 166 -13.13 9.26 8.98
C LEU A 166 -13.91 10.53 9.37
N SER A 167 -14.75 10.40 10.40
CA SER A 167 -15.63 11.49 10.74
C SER A 167 -14.74 12.54 11.40
N SER A 168 -14.92 13.79 11.00
CA SER A 168 -14.24 14.95 11.58
C SER A 168 -14.30 15.01 13.11
N GLN A 169 -15.12 14.18 13.75
CA GLN A 169 -15.36 14.06 15.19
C GLN A 169 -14.18 13.43 15.96
N ASN A 170 -13.49 12.41 15.42
CA ASN A 170 -12.36 11.78 16.14
C ASN A 170 -11.12 12.70 16.19
N ALA A 171 -10.87 13.44 15.12
CA ALA A 171 -9.87 14.50 15.14
C ALA A 171 -10.25 15.59 16.17
N GLN A 172 -11.53 15.94 16.27
CA GLN A 172 -11.99 16.96 17.21
C GLN A 172 -11.79 16.55 18.67
N SER A 173 -11.97 15.29 19.07
CA SER A 173 -11.76 14.85 20.47
C SER A 173 -10.29 14.91 20.89
N ILE A 174 -9.37 14.46 20.04
CA ILE A 174 -7.91 14.57 20.27
C ILE A 174 -7.51 16.05 20.34
N LEU A 175 -8.06 16.88 19.45
CA LEU A 175 -7.79 18.32 19.45
C LEU A 175 -8.35 19.01 20.69
N GLN A 176 -9.51 18.58 21.18
CA GLN A 176 -10.11 19.11 22.39
C GLN A 176 -9.29 18.74 23.63
N GLN A 177 -8.69 17.54 23.66
CA GLN A 177 -7.75 17.16 24.71
C GLN A 177 -6.45 17.99 24.67
N LEU A 178 -5.95 18.31 23.47
CA LEU A 178 -4.79 19.18 23.28
C LEU A 178 -5.05 20.65 23.68
N LEU A 179 -6.26 21.14 23.40
CA LEU A 179 -6.67 22.52 23.68
C LEU A 179 -7.20 22.71 25.10
N GLY A 180 -7.74 21.66 25.75
CA GLY A 180 -8.44 21.74 27.03
C GLY A 180 -7.57 21.75 28.28
N GLY A 181 -6.24 21.74 28.16
CA GLY A 181 -5.31 21.65 29.31
C GLY A 181 -4.32 22.80 29.40
N ASP A 182 -4.78 24.06 29.33
CA ASP A 182 -3.87 25.23 29.43
C ASP A 182 -3.76 25.86 30.82
N ASP A 183 -4.46 25.32 31.82
CA ASP A 183 -4.34 25.78 33.20
C ASP A 183 -3.51 24.81 34.05
N GLY A 184 -2.23 25.15 34.21
CA GLY A 184 -1.42 24.78 35.38
C GLY A 184 -0.88 23.34 35.44
N SER A 185 0.43 23.22 35.22
CA SER A 185 1.29 22.15 35.75
C SER A 185 0.77 20.70 35.63
N ASN A 186 0.86 20.10 34.45
CA ASN A 186 0.83 18.64 34.35
C ASN A 186 2.17 18.11 33.81
N GLN A 187 2.94 17.55 34.75
CA GLN A 187 4.06 16.66 34.48
C GLN A 187 3.45 15.40 33.85
N PHE A 188 3.76 15.13 32.58
CA PHE A 188 3.40 13.89 31.90
C PHE A 188 4.22 12.75 32.54
N SER A 189 3.76 12.23 33.69
CA SER A 189 4.33 11.09 34.38
C SER A 189 3.82 9.80 33.74
N GLY A 190 4.75 8.97 33.28
CA GLY A 190 4.46 7.60 32.85
C GLY A 190 3.93 6.79 34.02
N GLY A 191 2.91 5.98 33.77
CA GLY A 191 2.21 5.18 34.76
C GLY A 191 3.14 4.15 35.43
N HIS A 192 3.33 4.31 36.74
CA HIS A 192 3.77 3.24 37.62
C HIS A 192 2.53 2.49 38.11
N THR A 193 2.56 1.17 37.96
CA THR A 193 1.62 0.21 38.53
C THR A 193 1.57 0.32 40.05
N THR A 194 0.38 0.53 40.60
CA THR A 194 0.09 0.46 42.03
C THR A 194 0.08 -0.98 42.49
N ASP A 195 0.96 -1.31 43.44
CA ASP A 195 0.78 -2.46 44.32
C ASP A 195 0.75 -1.98 45.77
N SER A 196 -0.15 -2.60 46.53
CA SER A 196 -0.62 -2.18 47.84
C SER A 196 0.14 -2.88 48.97
N SER A 197 0.69 -2.14 49.93
CA SER A 197 0.81 -2.64 51.31
C SER A 197 1.02 -1.53 52.36
N ILE A 198 -0.01 -1.38 53.18
CA ILE A 198 -0.07 -1.01 54.59
C ILE A 198 1.29 -0.97 55.34
N SER A 199 1.61 0.15 56.00
CA SER A 199 2.21 0.14 57.35
C SER A 199 2.16 1.54 57.98
N ALA A 200 1.63 1.57 59.20
CA ALA A 200 1.56 2.73 60.08
C ALA A 200 2.75 2.75 61.06
N GLY A 201 3.14 3.93 61.53
CA GLY A 201 3.96 4.10 62.73
C GLY A 201 5.11 5.08 62.54
N GLY A 202 4.97 6.28 63.12
CA GLY A 202 6.00 7.32 63.10
C GLY A 202 7.10 7.13 64.14
N GLN A 203 8.15 7.95 64.05
CA GLN A 203 8.70 8.68 65.19
C GLN A 203 9.79 9.67 64.76
N GLN A 204 9.85 10.77 65.51
CA GLN A 204 10.85 11.82 65.49
C GLN A 204 12.24 11.29 65.91
N ASN A 205 13.33 11.80 65.32
CA ASN A 205 14.39 12.48 66.09
C ASN A 205 15.52 13.09 65.24
N LYS A 206 15.73 14.39 65.47
CA LYS A 206 16.99 15.10 65.80
C LYS A 206 18.31 14.73 65.10
N SER A 207 18.76 15.69 64.27
CA SER A 207 20.06 16.41 64.29
C SER A 207 21.36 15.66 64.60
N ASN A 208 22.32 15.71 63.68
CA ASN A 208 23.70 16.09 64.03
C ASN A 208 24.50 16.68 62.85
N ILE A 209 25.49 17.49 63.22
CA ILE A 209 26.29 18.45 62.45
C ILE A 209 27.57 17.82 61.87
N GLY A 210 27.95 18.26 60.66
CA GLY A 210 29.32 18.69 60.31
C GLY A 210 30.37 17.64 59.87
N TYR A 211 30.81 17.73 58.61
CA TYR A 211 32.16 18.13 58.17
C TYR A 211 32.41 17.69 56.69
N MET A 212 32.95 18.60 55.89
CA MET A 212 33.57 18.41 54.57
C MET A 212 35.11 18.30 54.73
N PRO A 213 35.94 18.14 53.67
CA PRO A 213 35.85 17.36 52.43
C PRO A 213 37.16 16.56 52.15
N GLY A 214 37.24 15.76 51.08
CA GLY A 214 38.55 15.42 50.49
C GLY A 214 38.69 14.19 49.60
N THR A 215 39.00 14.47 48.33
CA THR A 215 39.95 13.78 47.43
C THR A 215 39.54 12.56 46.59
N ASN A 216 39.77 12.78 45.29
CA ASN A 216 39.81 11.90 44.14
C ASN A 216 40.58 10.58 44.36
N SER A 217 40.10 9.52 43.73
CA SER A 217 40.94 8.42 43.24
C SER A 217 40.21 7.73 42.08
N GLU A 218 40.78 7.88 40.88
CA GLU A 218 40.42 7.17 39.66
C GLU A 218 40.65 5.66 39.85
N LEU A 219 39.65 4.84 39.52
CA LEU A 219 39.82 3.39 39.37
C LEU A 219 39.71 3.02 37.90
N ASN A 220 40.91 2.99 37.32
CA ASN A 220 41.29 2.33 36.08
C ASN A 220 41.20 0.81 36.29
N LEU A 221 40.28 0.12 35.61
CA LEU A 221 40.15 -1.34 35.67
C LEU A 221 40.66 -1.95 34.36
N GLY A 222 41.80 -2.63 34.51
CA GLY A 222 42.66 -3.11 33.44
C GLY A 222 42.14 -4.31 32.66
N LEU A 223 42.73 -4.41 31.47
CA LEU A 223 42.67 -5.53 30.54
C LEU A 223 43.10 -6.85 31.19
N MET A 224 42.32 -7.91 30.93
CA MET A 224 42.80 -9.29 30.96
C MET A 224 43.26 -9.70 29.55
N GLN A 225 44.55 -10.00 29.42
CA GLN A 225 45.13 -10.85 28.38
C GLN A 225 45.25 -12.28 28.92
N PRO A 226 44.99 -13.32 28.11
CA PRO A 226 45.59 -14.62 28.32
C PRO A 226 46.86 -14.79 27.46
N SER A 227 47.91 -15.18 28.15
CA SER A 227 49.19 -15.66 27.63
C SER A 227 49.04 -17.02 26.91
N GLY A 228 49.56 -17.11 25.69
CA GLY A 228 49.80 -18.36 24.97
C GLY A 228 51.15 -18.29 24.26
N GLN A 229 52.08 -19.10 24.75
CA GLN A 229 53.51 -19.12 24.41
C GLN A 229 53.79 -19.84 23.07
N ASN A 230 54.60 -19.17 22.25
CA ASN A 230 55.90 -19.63 21.73
C ASN A 230 56.02 -20.33 20.35
N ASN A 231 57.17 -20.01 19.74
CA ASN A 231 57.81 -20.41 18.47
C ASN A 231 57.29 -19.66 17.22
N GLY A 232 58.06 -18.82 16.52
CA GLY A 232 59.51 -18.65 16.43
C GLY A 232 59.94 -18.77 14.97
N LEU A 233 60.80 -17.86 14.51
CA LEU A 233 61.47 -17.76 13.20
C LEU A 233 60.81 -16.87 12.13
N GLY A 234 61.31 -15.63 12.02
CA GLY A 234 61.25 -14.79 10.82
C GLY A 234 62.30 -15.21 9.77
N PRO A 235 62.79 -14.32 8.85
CA PRO A 235 62.70 -12.85 8.86
C PRO A 235 62.22 -12.20 7.54
N GLY A 236 62.23 -10.85 7.53
CA GLY A 236 61.74 -9.90 6.52
C GLY A 236 62.20 -10.10 5.07
N TRP A 237 61.72 -9.24 4.16
CA TRP A 237 62.44 -8.03 3.73
C TRP A 237 61.46 -7.05 3.08
N ALA A 238 61.76 -5.76 3.27
CA ALA A 238 61.09 -4.63 2.66
C ALA A 238 61.90 -4.15 1.44
N GLN A 239 61.19 -3.47 0.54
CA GLN A 239 61.60 -2.21 -0.08
C GLN A 239 62.57 -2.20 -1.28
N GLN A 240 62.14 -1.41 -2.29
CA GLN A 240 62.90 -0.68 -3.32
C GLN A 240 63.53 -1.43 -4.51
N GLY A 241 62.98 -1.17 -5.70
CA GLY A 241 63.48 -0.07 -6.54
C GLY A 241 64.61 -0.36 -7.56
N HIS A 242 64.24 -0.18 -8.83
CA HIS A 242 65.07 0.19 -10.00
C HIS A 242 66.07 -0.82 -10.62
N GLY A 243 65.91 -1.04 -11.93
CA GLY A 243 67.03 -0.83 -12.86
C GLY A 243 67.37 -1.95 -13.85
N ALA A 244 66.97 -1.73 -15.10
CA ALA A 244 67.69 -2.04 -16.35
C ALA A 244 67.92 -3.50 -16.80
N GLY A 245 67.46 -3.78 -18.03
CA GLY A 245 68.38 -4.28 -19.07
C GLY A 245 68.07 -5.63 -19.73
N ASN A 246 67.43 -5.56 -20.90
CA ASN A 246 67.62 -6.38 -22.10
C ASN A 246 67.47 -7.92 -22.05
N SER A 247 66.59 -8.46 -22.90
CA SER A 247 66.99 -9.07 -24.19
C SER A 247 66.09 -10.24 -24.62
N MET A 248 65.45 -10.06 -25.79
CA MET A 248 65.06 -11.05 -26.82
C MET A 248 63.94 -12.09 -26.60
N GLY A 249 62.98 -12.07 -27.54
CA GLY A 249 62.03 -13.15 -27.88
C GLY A 249 60.57 -12.65 -27.91
N SER A 250 60.04 -11.99 -28.97
CA SER A 250 59.72 -12.45 -30.33
C SER A 250 58.70 -13.61 -30.41
N GLY A 251 57.45 -13.28 -30.76
CA GLY A 251 56.35 -14.18 -31.16
C GLY A 251 55.00 -13.65 -30.65
N ILE A 252 54.39 -12.64 -31.29
CA ILE A 252 53.42 -12.76 -32.41
C ILE A 252 52.31 -13.78 -32.10
N ASP A 253 51.17 -13.29 -31.62
CA ASP A 253 49.85 -13.69 -32.11
C ASP A 253 48.84 -12.60 -31.75
N GLU A 254 48.56 -11.75 -32.75
CA GLU A 254 47.66 -10.60 -32.69
C GLU A 254 46.65 -10.79 -33.83
N SER A 255 45.60 -11.58 -33.59
CA SER A 255 44.59 -11.86 -34.61
C SER A 255 43.21 -12.22 -34.03
N ASP A 256 42.65 -11.41 -33.14
CA ASP A 256 41.25 -11.65 -32.69
C ASP A 256 40.35 -10.41 -32.55
N GLU A 257 40.85 -9.20 -32.79
CA GLU A 257 39.99 -7.99 -32.74
C GLU A 257 39.43 -7.53 -34.10
N THR A 258 39.93 -8.07 -35.22
CA THR A 258 39.46 -7.68 -36.57
C THR A 258 38.29 -8.51 -37.10
N LEU A 259 38.00 -9.70 -36.54
CA LEU A 259 36.87 -10.52 -36.99
C LEU A 259 35.52 -10.05 -36.42
N ASN A 260 35.49 -9.60 -35.15
CA ASN A 260 34.26 -9.13 -34.51
C ASN A 260 33.79 -7.76 -35.05
N ALA A 261 34.70 -6.91 -35.52
CA ALA A 261 34.35 -5.64 -36.17
C ALA A 261 33.80 -5.84 -37.60
N MET A 262 34.17 -6.92 -38.28
CA MET A 262 33.73 -7.20 -39.65
C MET A 262 32.34 -7.88 -39.70
N LEU A 263 32.02 -8.73 -38.71
CA LEU A 263 30.70 -9.38 -38.62
C LEU A 263 29.57 -8.40 -38.23
N MET A 264 29.88 -7.37 -37.44
CA MET A 264 28.91 -6.32 -37.08
C MET A 264 28.59 -5.37 -38.26
N ARG A 265 29.48 -5.26 -39.26
CA ARG A 265 29.30 -4.35 -40.41
C ARG A 265 28.47 -4.95 -41.54
N GLN A 266 28.44 -6.28 -41.69
CA GLN A 266 27.60 -6.95 -42.70
C GLN A 266 26.11 -6.99 -42.33
N ASN A 267 25.75 -6.96 -41.05
CA ASN A 267 24.35 -6.96 -40.62
C ASN A 267 23.66 -5.59 -40.70
N ALA A 268 24.42 -4.50 -40.85
CA ALA A 268 23.87 -3.15 -41.02
C ALA A 268 23.53 -2.82 -42.49
N ALA A 269 24.14 -3.50 -43.47
CA ALA A 269 23.95 -3.21 -44.89
C ALA A 269 22.76 -3.95 -45.53
N ASN A 270 22.32 -5.08 -44.96
CA ASN A 270 21.16 -5.83 -45.47
C ASN A 270 19.79 -5.31 -45.00
N LYS A 271 19.74 -4.26 -44.17
CA LYS A 271 18.49 -3.70 -43.64
C LYS A 271 17.94 -2.51 -44.45
N ALA A 272 18.62 -2.10 -45.51
CA ALA A 272 18.25 -0.92 -46.31
C ALA A 272 17.57 -1.23 -47.67
N ALA A 273 17.42 -2.50 -48.05
CA ALA A 273 16.91 -2.89 -49.39
C ALA A 273 15.56 -3.63 -49.39
N ALA A 274 14.95 -3.91 -48.24
CA ALA A 274 13.62 -4.50 -48.15
C ALA A 274 12.57 -3.40 -47.92
N GLY A 275 12.25 -2.65 -48.97
CA GLY A 275 11.14 -1.69 -49.02
C GLY A 275 9.76 -2.37 -49.03
N TRP A 276 9.51 -3.28 -48.09
CA TRP A 276 8.17 -3.74 -47.78
C TRP A 276 7.57 -2.73 -46.82
N ALA A 277 6.89 -1.72 -47.35
CA ALA A 277 5.97 -0.96 -46.54
C ALA A 277 5.00 -1.97 -45.90
N PRO A 278 4.86 -2.02 -44.56
CA PRO A 278 3.83 -2.83 -43.95
C PRO A 278 2.50 -2.30 -44.51
N MET A 279 1.92 -3.07 -45.43
CA MET A 279 0.56 -2.83 -45.89
C MET A 279 -0.26 -2.69 -44.61
N PRO A 280 -1.06 -1.61 -44.44
CA PRO A 280 -1.96 -1.52 -43.31
C PRO A 280 -2.84 -2.76 -43.42
N THR A 281 -2.57 -3.76 -42.58
CA THR A 281 -3.45 -4.90 -42.42
C THR A 281 -4.70 -4.30 -41.82
N THR A 282 -5.64 -3.95 -42.69
CA THR A 282 -7.03 -3.75 -42.34
C THR A 282 -7.53 -5.11 -41.89
N THR A 283 -7.11 -5.55 -40.71
CA THR A 283 -7.82 -6.58 -39.97
C THR A 283 -9.23 -6.04 -39.86
N ARG A 284 -10.13 -6.59 -40.69
CA ARG A 284 -11.55 -6.30 -40.61
C ARG A 284 -11.92 -6.52 -39.15
N ARG A 285 -12.17 -5.42 -38.42
CA ARG A 285 -12.71 -5.50 -37.07
C ARG A 285 -13.99 -6.30 -37.21
N LYS A 286 -13.97 -7.53 -36.68
CA LYS A 286 -15.15 -8.38 -36.61
C LYS A 286 -16.24 -7.53 -35.96
N GLU A 287 -17.39 -7.41 -36.60
CA GLU A 287 -18.49 -6.58 -36.08
C GLU A 287 -18.78 -7.02 -34.64
N ARG A 288 -18.77 -6.06 -33.73
CA ARG A 288 -18.92 -6.33 -32.30
C ARG A 288 -20.33 -6.85 -32.05
N PRO A 289 -20.50 -7.94 -31.28
CA PRO A 289 -21.83 -8.42 -30.91
C PRO A 289 -22.60 -7.32 -30.18
N THR A 290 -23.81 -7.01 -30.64
CA THR A 290 -24.71 -6.12 -29.89
C THR A 290 -25.22 -6.84 -28.64
N PRO A 291 -25.68 -6.11 -27.60
CA PRO A 291 -26.28 -6.74 -26.43
C PRO A 291 -27.35 -7.78 -26.79
N GLU A 292 -28.19 -7.49 -27.79
CA GLU A 292 -29.24 -8.39 -28.27
C GLU A 292 -28.67 -9.69 -28.87
N GLN A 293 -27.58 -9.59 -29.65
CA GLN A 293 -26.92 -10.76 -30.24
C GLN A 293 -26.30 -11.68 -29.17
N ILE A 294 -25.88 -11.11 -28.04
CA ILE A 294 -25.39 -11.89 -26.89
C ILE A 294 -26.56 -12.57 -26.17
N GLU A 295 -27.74 -11.93 -26.08
CA GLU A 295 -28.93 -12.55 -25.49
C GLU A 295 -29.43 -13.75 -26.33
N ASP A 296 -29.39 -13.60 -27.66
CA ASP A 296 -29.86 -14.61 -28.63
C ASP A 296 -28.91 -15.83 -28.77
N ASN A 297 -27.78 -15.85 -28.07
CA ASN A 297 -26.89 -17.00 -28.11
C ASN A 297 -27.63 -18.25 -27.58
N PRO A 298 -27.69 -19.37 -28.32
CA PRO A 298 -28.40 -20.58 -27.88
C PRO A 298 -27.87 -21.16 -26.57
N LEU A 299 -26.65 -20.78 -26.16
CA LEU A 299 -26.09 -21.10 -24.85
C LEU A 299 -26.81 -20.33 -23.72
N SER A 300 -27.19 -19.06 -23.93
CA SER A 300 -27.94 -18.25 -22.96
C SER A 300 -29.46 -18.52 -22.97
N ALA A 301 -30.00 -19.13 -24.04
CA ALA A 301 -31.42 -19.50 -24.12
C ALA A 301 -31.83 -20.66 -23.19
N LYS A 302 -30.87 -21.34 -22.55
CA LYS A 302 -31.14 -22.42 -21.58
C LYS A 302 -31.61 -21.83 -20.25
N LYS A 303 -32.93 -21.63 -20.12
CA LYS A 303 -33.66 -21.18 -18.91
C LYS A 303 -33.10 -19.89 -18.32
N ASP A 304 -33.79 -18.77 -18.57
CA ASP A 304 -33.63 -17.53 -17.80
C ASP A 304 -33.57 -17.83 -16.29
N SER A 305 -32.36 -17.79 -15.73
CA SER A 305 -32.19 -17.95 -14.29
C SER A 305 -32.71 -16.70 -13.59
N ILE A 306 -33.25 -16.85 -12.38
CA ILE A 306 -33.77 -15.71 -11.60
C ILE A 306 -32.64 -14.68 -11.36
N ILE A 307 -31.42 -15.16 -11.15
CA ILE A 307 -30.21 -14.33 -11.03
C ILE A 307 -29.90 -13.55 -12.30
N LEU A 308 -30.07 -14.14 -13.49
CA LEU A 308 -29.92 -13.44 -14.77
C LEU A 308 -30.95 -12.31 -14.92
N ARG A 309 -32.22 -12.59 -14.63
CA ARG A 309 -33.29 -11.59 -14.67
C ARG A 309 -33.07 -10.47 -13.67
N GLY A 310 -32.69 -10.80 -12.45
CA GLY A 310 -32.37 -9.83 -11.40
C GLY A 310 -31.18 -8.97 -11.75
N THR A 311 -30.14 -9.56 -12.36
CA THR A 311 -28.95 -8.81 -12.80
C THR A 311 -29.29 -7.87 -13.95
N LYS A 312 -30.08 -8.32 -14.93
CA LYS A 312 -30.58 -7.48 -16.03
C LYS A 312 -31.38 -6.29 -15.49
N ASP A 313 -32.38 -6.55 -14.64
CA ASP A 313 -33.22 -5.51 -14.05
C ASP A 313 -32.40 -4.50 -13.21
N ALA A 314 -31.49 -5.00 -12.37
CA ALA A 314 -30.64 -4.17 -11.53
C ALA A 314 -29.69 -3.31 -12.36
N LEU A 315 -29.09 -3.86 -13.41
CA LEU A 315 -28.16 -3.14 -14.28
C LEU A 315 -28.89 -2.07 -15.10
N GLU A 316 -30.00 -2.43 -15.77
CA GLU A 316 -30.79 -1.51 -16.60
C GLU A 316 -31.33 -0.32 -15.81
N LYS A 317 -31.83 -0.55 -14.59
CA LYS A 317 -32.35 0.52 -13.73
C LYS A 317 -31.23 1.41 -13.17
N SER A 318 -30.00 0.90 -13.04
CA SER A 318 -28.87 1.61 -12.42
C SER A 318 -28.01 2.36 -13.42
N CYS A 319 -28.04 1.95 -14.67
CA CYS A 319 -27.32 2.59 -15.76
C CYS A 319 -27.95 3.92 -16.17
N ILE A 320 -27.10 4.90 -16.46
CA ILE A 320 -27.52 6.17 -17.07
C ILE A 320 -27.34 5.96 -18.57
N LYS A 321 -28.47 5.83 -19.28
CA LYS A 321 -28.47 5.42 -20.68
C LYS A 321 -27.84 6.52 -21.55
N THR A 322 -26.67 6.22 -22.10
CA THR A 322 -26.06 6.92 -23.25
C THR A 322 -26.16 6.01 -24.47
N SER A 323 -26.11 6.56 -25.69
CA SER A 323 -26.14 5.75 -26.91
C SER A 323 -25.01 4.71 -26.92
N PHE A 324 -25.34 3.43 -27.15
CA PHE A 324 -24.35 2.34 -27.20
C PHE A 324 -23.29 2.56 -28.29
N ALA A 325 -23.68 3.18 -29.41
CA ALA A 325 -22.78 3.49 -30.51
C ALA A 325 -21.63 4.45 -30.14
N GLU A 326 -21.84 5.29 -29.13
CA GLU A 326 -20.86 6.26 -28.64
C GLU A 326 -20.09 5.76 -27.42
N SER A 327 -20.42 4.56 -26.93
CA SER A 327 -19.86 4.04 -25.69
C SER A 327 -18.44 3.49 -25.87
N GLU A 328 -17.61 3.72 -24.86
CA GLU A 328 -16.26 3.19 -24.77
C GLU A 328 -16.31 1.72 -24.37
N ALA A 329 -15.78 0.87 -25.22
CA ALA A 329 -15.99 -0.55 -25.11
C ALA A 329 -15.08 -1.25 -24.11
N ILE A 330 -15.53 -2.41 -23.67
CA ILE A 330 -14.72 -3.35 -22.91
C ILE A 330 -13.87 -4.16 -23.89
N GLU A 331 -12.55 -4.05 -23.77
CA GLU A 331 -11.59 -4.86 -24.51
C GLU A 331 -10.91 -5.80 -23.50
N ASN A 332 -9.69 -5.46 -23.10
CA ASN A 332 -9.00 -6.14 -22.01
C ASN A 332 -9.38 -5.52 -20.67
N SER A 333 -9.38 -6.34 -19.62
CA SER A 333 -9.64 -5.86 -18.25
C SER A 333 -8.68 -6.52 -17.26
N THR A 334 -8.16 -5.72 -16.34
CA THR A 334 -7.38 -6.14 -15.17
C THR A 334 -8.08 -5.75 -13.87
N ASN A 335 -8.83 -4.64 -13.90
CA ASN A 335 -9.61 -4.10 -12.80
C ASN A 335 -11.06 -4.53 -12.94
N ILE A 336 -11.54 -5.33 -11.99
CA ILE A 336 -12.92 -5.78 -11.95
C ILE A 336 -13.48 -5.58 -10.55
N SER A 337 -14.81 -5.47 -10.45
CA SER A 337 -15.51 -5.48 -9.18
C SER A 337 -16.31 -6.76 -9.03
N CYS A 338 -16.35 -7.31 -7.83
CA CYS A 338 -16.97 -8.59 -7.54
C CYS A 338 -18.04 -8.41 -6.46
N ILE A 339 -19.24 -8.92 -6.74
CA ILE A 339 -20.30 -9.11 -5.75
C ILE A 339 -20.38 -10.61 -5.48
N VAL A 340 -20.18 -11.01 -4.23
CA VAL A 340 -20.39 -12.39 -3.79
C VAL A 340 -21.90 -12.65 -3.76
N ILE A 341 -22.33 -13.75 -4.36
CA ILE A 341 -23.74 -14.17 -4.32
C ILE A 341 -23.78 -15.53 -3.66
N GLU A 342 -24.46 -15.57 -2.51
CA GLU A 342 -24.75 -16.79 -1.79
C GLU A 342 -26.24 -16.83 -1.49
N SER A 343 -26.91 -17.83 -2.07
CA SER A 343 -28.31 -18.14 -1.87
C SER A 343 -28.49 -19.66 -1.84
N THR A 344 -29.71 -20.10 -1.56
CA THR A 344 -30.07 -21.52 -1.59
C THR A 344 -29.86 -22.18 -2.96
N ARG A 345 -29.90 -21.40 -4.05
CA ARG A 345 -29.84 -21.88 -5.42
C ARG A 345 -28.63 -21.39 -6.20
N PHE A 346 -28.05 -20.28 -5.78
CA PHE A 346 -26.96 -19.61 -6.49
C PHE A 346 -25.80 -19.42 -5.53
N SER A 347 -24.62 -19.90 -5.92
CA SER A 347 -23.37 -19.64 -5.21
C SER A 347 -22.31 -19.31 -6.25
N GLY A 348 -21.69 -18.14 -6.15
CA GLY A 348 -20.73 -17.69 -7.15
C GLY A 348 -20.40 -16.21 -7.08
N TYR A 349 -19.57 -15.78 -8.02
CA TYR A 349 -19.10 -14.41 -8.11
C TYR A 349 -19.78 -13.70 -9.28
N LEU A 350 -20.43 -12.57 -9.00
CA LEU A 350 -20.92 -11.66 -10.04
C LEU A 350 -19.86 -10.59 -10.29
N ILE A 351 -19.16 -10.76 -11.41
CA ILE A 351 -18.03 -9.93 -11.82
C ILE A 351 -18.51 -8.81 -12.72
N THR A 352 -18.05 -7.59 -12.45
CA THR A 352 -18.37 -6.40 -13.23
C THR A 352 -17.08 -5.78 -13.78
N ALA A 353 -17.05 -5.53 -15.08
CA ALA A 353 -15.99 -4.81 -15.77
C ALA A 353 -16.57 -3.56 -16.46
N MET A 354 -15.73 -2.54 -16.66
CA MET A 354 -16.10 -1.29 -17.32
C MET A 354 -15.09 -0.97 -18.43
N GLY A 355 -15.55 -0.28 -19.48
CA GLY A 355 -14.73 0.13 -20.62
C GLY A 355 -13.45 0.86 -20.19
N LYS A 356 -12.39 0.68 -21.00
CA LYS A 356 -11.03 1.21 -20.75
C LYS A 356 -10.39 0.77 -19.42
N ASP A 357 -10.76 -0.39 -18.90
CA ASP A 357 -10.19 -0.94 -17.66
C ASP A 357 -10.32 0.04 -16.46
N ARG A 358 -11.40 0.84 -16.47
CA ARG A 358 -11.67 1.83 -15.42
C ARG A 358 -12.23 1.14 -14.18
N LYS A 359 -11.85 1.66 -13.01
CA LYS A 359 -12.48 1.27 -11.75
C LYS A 359 -13.92 1.75 -11.74
N LEU A 360 -14.84 0.87 -11.37
CA LEU A 360 -16.24 1.24 -11.18
C LEU A 360 -16.41 2.06 -9.90
N ASP A 361 -17.33 3.02 -9.95
CA ASP A 361 -17.75 3.78 -8.78
C ASP A 361 -18.47 2.89 -7.77
N ASP A 362 -18.02 2.93 -6.51
CA ASP A 362 -18.61 2.17 -5.42
C ASP A 362 -20.09 2.53 -5.20
N ALA A 363 -20.49 3.78 -5.47
CA ALA A 363 -21.89 4.18 -5.33
C ALA A 363 -22.77 3.56 -6.43
N PHE A 364 -22.26 3.40 -7.65
CA PHE A 364 -22.94 2.65 -8.70
C PHE A 364 -23.08 1.17 -8.34
N LEU A 365 -21.99 0.51 -7.93
CA LEU A 365 -22.01 -0.91 -7.55
C LEU A 365 -22.96 -1.17 -6.38
N ARG A 366 -22.97 -0.29 -5.38
CA ARG A 366 -23.91 -0.37 -4.26
C ARG A 366 -25.37 -0.33 -4.74
N LYS A 367 -25.72 0.56 -5.67
CA LYS A 367 -27.08 0.64 -6.24
C LYS A 367 -27.47 -0.63 -7.00
N VAL A 368 -26.56 -1.16 -7.82
CA VAL A 368 -26.78 -2.41 -8.57
C VAL A 368 -27.00 -3.56 -7.60
N ARG A 369 -26.12 -3.71 -6.60
CA ARG A 369 -26.21 -4.74 -5.56
C ARG A 369 -27.51 -4.68 -4.78
N GLU A 370 -27.88 -3.50 -4.27
CA GLU A 370 -29.12 -3.33 -3.48
C GLU A 370 -30.37 -3.71 -4.29
N ARG A 371 -30.40 -3.37 -5.58
CA ARG A 371 -31.51 -3.73 -6.48
C ARG A 371 -31.52 -5.22 -6.79
N LEU A 372 -30.37 -5.81 -7.08
CA LEU A 372 -30.23 -7.24 -7.31
C LEU A 372 -30.68 -8.05 -6.09
N PHE A 373 -30.18 -7.70 -4.90
CA PHE A 373 -30.50 -8.44 -3.68
C PHE A 373 -31.97 -8.25 -3.28
N ARG A 374 -32.54 -7.06 -3.49
CA ARG A 374 -33.98 -6.84 -3.32
C ARG A 374 -34.79 -7.74 -4.26
N PHE A 375 -34.45 -7.75 -5.56
CA PHE A 375 -35.13 -8.59 -6.54
C PHE A 375 -35.06 -10.07 -6.17
N LEU A 376 -33.89 -10.56 -5.76
CA LEU A 376 -33.72 -11.95 -5.36
C LEU A 376 -34.52 -12.30 -4.09
N LYS A 377 -34.52 -11.41 -3.09
CA LYS A 377 -35.33 -11.56 -1.86
C LYS A 377 -36.84 -11.58 -2.16
N GLU A 378 -37.32 -10.73 -3.06
CA GLU A 378 -38.72 -10.71 -3.53
C GLU A 378 -39.12 -12.00 -4.28
N ASN A 379 -38.15 -12.67 -4.91
CA ASN A 379 -38.35 -13.95 -5.59
C ASN A 379 -38.05 -15.18 -4.70
N GLY A 380 -37.98 -14.99 -3.39
CA GLY A 380 -37.89 -16.08 -2.41
C GLY A 380 -36.48 -16.58 -2.08
N GLU A 381 -35.43 -15.92 -2.57
CA GLU A 381 -34.05 -16.26 -2.22
C GLU A 381 -33.65 -15.64 -0.87
N LYS A 382 -32.96 -16.40 -0.03
CA LYS A 382 -32.36 -15.92 1.21
C LYS A 382 -30.90 -15.55 0.93
N ILE A 383 -30.59 -14.27 0.92
CA ILE A 383 -29.26 -13.73 0.60
C ILE A 383 -28.81 -12.82 1.74
N GLU A 384 -27.57 -13.05 2.18
CA GLU A 384 -26.87 -12.20 3.14
C GLU A 384 -26.32 -10.96 2.41
N ASP A 385 -26.41 -9.78 3.04
CA ASP A 385 -25.91 -8.55 2.42
C ASP A 385 -24.37 -8.53 2.48
N SER A 386 -23.71 -8.99 1.42
CA SER A 386 -22.24 -8.97 1.28
C SER A 386 -21.74 -7.68 0.65
N GLU A 387 -20.56 -7.21 1.06
CA GLU A 387 -19.88 -6.08 0.43
C GLU A 387 -19.31 -6.42 -0.96
N SER A 388 -19.31 -5.42 -1.85
CA SER A 388 -18.61 -5.54 -3.13
C SER A 388 -17.12 -5.31 -2.91
N MET A 389 -16.29 -6.11 -3.56
CA MET A 389 -14.84 -6.05 -3.45
C MET A 389 -14.22 -5.74 -4.82
N GLN A 390 -13.17 -4.92 -4.85
CA GLN A 390 -12.39 -4.67 -6.07
C GLN A 390 -11.31 -5.74 -6.20
N LEU A 391 -11.24 -6.42 -7.34
CA LEU A 391 -10.25 -7.45 -7.62
C LEU A 391 -9.28 -7.01 -8.71
N ASN A 392 -8.03 -7.43 -8.58
CA ASN A 392 -7.02 -7.32 -9.63
C ASN A 392 -6.81 -8.72 -10.19
N ILE A 393 -7.16 -8.91 -11.45
CA ILE A 393 -6.97 -10.17 -12.18
C ILE A 393 -5.90 -10.01 -13.27
N LYS A 394 -5.46 -11.14 -13.82
CA LYS A 394 -4.64 -11.13 -15.04
C LYS A 394 -5.42 -10.44 -16.17
N GLU A 395 -4.70 -9.71 -17.01
CA GLU A 395 -5.28 -9.05 -18.18
C GLU A 395 -5.90 -10.10 -19.11
N VAL A 396 -7.19 -9.95 -19.39
CA VAL A 396 -7.95 -10.91 -20.19
C VAL A 396 -8.92 -10.16 -21.14
N PRO A 397 -9.16 -10.64 -22.38
CA PRO A 397 -10.25 -10.16 -23.22
C PRO A 397 -11.59 -10.52 -22.57
N PHE A 398 -12.12 -9.60 -21.75
CA PHE A 398 -13.13 -9.91 -20.74
C PHE A 398 -14.40 -10.52 -21.35
N GLU A 399 -14.86 -9.99 -22.49
CA GLU A 399 -16.06 -10.48 -23.16
C GLU A 399 -15.91 -11.93 -23.66
N GLU A 400 -14.82 -12.23 -24.37
CA GLU A 400 -14.59 -13.57 -24.92
C GLU A 400 -14.40 -14.60 -23.80
N TRP A 401 -13.67 -14.22 -22.75
CA TRP A 401 -13.47 -15.04 -21.57
C TRP A 401 -14.78 -15.31 -20.83
N ALA A 402 -15.58 -14.27 -20.57
CA ALA A 402 -16.84 -14.40 -19.86
C ALA A 402 -17.86 -15.23 -20.65
N LEU A 403 -17.94 -15.06 -21.97
CA LEU A 403 -18.82 -15.88 -22.82
C LEU A 403 -18.47 -17.38 -22.76
N GLU A 404 -17.21 -17.73 -22.53
CA GLU A 404 -16.78 -19.13 -22.46
C GLU A 404 -16.89 -19.73 -21.05
N GLN A 405 -16.58 -18.94 -20.01
CA GLN A 405 -16.38 -19.44 -18.65
C GLN A 405 -17.52 -19.07 -17.67
N ALA A 406 -18.29 -18.03 -17.95
CA ALA A 406 -19.40 -17.60 -17.10
C ALA A 406 -20.70 -18.33 -17.47
N GLU A 407 -21.63 -18.41 -16.51
CA GLU A 407 -22.99 -18.93 -16.76
C GLU A 407 -23.78 -17.96 -17.65
N PHE A 408 -23.59 -16.66 -17.45
CA PHE A 408 -24.18 -15.63 -18.29
C PHE A 408 -23.31 -14.36 -18.31
N LEU A 409 -23.51 -13.56 -19.35
CA LEU A 409 -22.95 -12.22 -19.54
C LEU A 409 -24.08 -11.24 -19.88
N ARG A 410 -24.07 -10.07 -19.24
CA ARG A 410 -24.97 -8.95 -19.54
C ARG A 410 -24.19 -7.67 -19.71
N LYS A 411 -24.58 -6.87 -20.70
CA LYS A 411 -23.94 -5.61 -21.04
C LYS A 411 -24.93 -4.46 -20.95
N SER A 412 -24.43 -3.28 -20.59
CA SER A 412 -25.17 -2.02 -20.56
C SER A 412 -24.20 -0.86 -20.77
N VAL A 413 -24.70 0.36 -20.75
CA VAL A 413 -23.90 1.59 -20.87
C VAL A 413 -24.16 2.47 -19.66
N HIS A 414 -23.09 2.88 -18.98
CA HIS A 414 -23.15 3.82 -17.87
C HIS A 414 -22.15 4.95 -18.11
N GLU A 415 -22.66 6.18 -18.21
CA GLU A 415 -21.85 7.40 -18.39
C GLU A 415 -20.92 7.33 -19.62
N GLY A 416 -21.44 6.81 -20.74
CA GLY A 416 -20.67 6.64 -21.97
C GLY A 416 -19.63 5.51 -21.94
N ASN A 417 -19.57 4.69 -20.90
CA ASN A 417 -18.72 3.50 -20.84
C ASN A 417 -19.59 2.23 -20.90
N GLU A 418 -19.16 1.25 -21.68
CA GLU A 418 -19.75 -0.09 -21.65
C GLU A 418 -19.46 -0.72 -20.28
N VAL A 419 -20.48 -1.31 -19.67
CA VAL A 419 -20.39 -2.06 -18.41
C VAL A 419 -20.88 -3.47 -18.68
N ALA A 420 -20.10 -4.46 -18.29
CA ALA A 420 -20.45 -5.86 -18.43
C ALA A 420 -20.47 -6.56 -17.07
N MET A 421 -21.51 -7.34 -16.81
CA MET A 421 -21.64 -8.19 -15.63
C MET A 421 -21.71 -9.67 -16.05
N ALA A 422 -20.86 -10.49 -15.45
CA ALA A 422 -20.77 -11.92 -15.73
C ALA A 422 -20.84 -12.72 -14.43
N PHE A 423 -21.62 -13.79 -14.40
CA PHE A 423 -21.76 -14.65 -13.22
C PHE A 423 -20.95 -15.93 -13.36
N PHE A 424 -20.00 -16.13 -12.44
CA PHE A 424 -19.16 -17.32 -12.39
C PHE A 424 -19.60 -18.21 -11.23
N PRO A 425 -20.28 -19.34 -11.50
CA PRO A 425 -20.74 -20.23 -10.45
C PRO A 425 -19.55 -20.87 -9.73
N ARG A 426 -19.62 -20.89 -8.40
CA ARG A 426 -18.62 -21.54 -7.55
C ARG A 426 -19.33 -22.13 -6.34
N GLN A 427 -19.13 -23.42 -6.13
CA GLN A 427 -19.52 -24.07 -4.88
C GLN A 427 -18.52 -23.68 -3.79
N ASP A 428 -18.97 -23.59 -2.54
CA ASP A 428 -18.13 -23.29 -1.38
C ASP A 428 -17.55 -21.87 -1.35
N ILE A 429 -18.38 -20.89 -1.75
CA ILE A 429 -17.99 -19.48 -1.69
C ILE A 429 -17.81 -18.97 -0.26
N LYS A 430 -18.58 -19.52 0.69
CA LYS A 430 -18.51 -19.15 2.10
C LYS A 430 -17.24 -19.70 2.69
N THR A 431 -16.37 -18.81 3.14
CA THR A 431 -15.19 -19.20 3.90
C THR A 431 -15.65 -19.76 5.24
N THR A 432 -15.36 -21.03 5.51
CA THR A 432 -15.64 -21.63 6.81
C THR A 432 -14.53 -21.24 7.78
N PHE A 433 -14.88 -20.51 8.82
CA PHE A 433 -13.97 -20.15 9.90
C PHE A 433 -14.17 -21.09 11.08
N GLY A 434 -13.08 -21.64 11.59
CA GLY A 434 -13.07 -22.34 12.87
C GLY A 434 -12.84 -21.37 14.03
N ASP A 435 -13.24 -21.79 15.23
CA ASP A 435 -12.91 -21.09 16.45
C ASP A 435 -11.38 -21.06 16.66
N SER A 436 -10.90 -19.95 17.22
CA SER A 436 -9.50 -19.75 17.58
C SER A 436 -9.38 -19.54 19.09
N ALA A 437 -8.21 -19.80 19.66
CA ALA A 437 -7.97 -19.58 21.09
C ALA A 437 -8.02 -18.10 21.49
N ASP A 438 -7.94 -17.19 20.52
CA ASP A 438 -8.01 -15.74 20.68
C ASP A 438 -9.23 -15.22 19.92
N GLU A 439 -10.01 -14.35 20.54
CA GLU A 439 -11.24 -13.79 19.99
C GLU A 439 -11.01 -12.90 18.77
N GLU A 440 -9.82 -12.31 18.62
CA GLU A 440 -9.47 -11.48 17.45
C GLU A 440 -8.98 -12.30 16.25
N MET A 441 -8.76 -13.61 16.44
CA MET A 441 -8.25 -14.52 15.42
C MET A 441 -9.36 -15.42 14.87
N ALA A 442 -9.25 -15.78 13.59
CA ALA A 442 -10.09 -16.76 12.94
C ALA A 442 -9.21 -17.91 12.41
N SER A 443 -9.65 -19.14 12.63
CA SER A 443 -8.98 -20.34 12.09
C SER A 443 -9.47 -20.60 10.67
N ILE A 444 -8.54 -20.78 9.74
CA ILE A 444 -8.81 -21.08 8.32
C ILE A 444 -8.12 -22.38 7.93
N HIS A 445 -8.76 -23.18 7.07
CA HIS A 445 -8.15 -24.39 6.57
C HIS A 445 -6.95 -24.08 5.66
N LEU A 446 -5.88 -24.86 5.79
CA LEU A 446 -4.67 -24.71 4.97
C LEU A 446 -4.94 -24.82 3.46
N ASN A 447 -6.00 -25.53 3.08
CA ASN A 447 -6.40 -25.71 1.68
C ASN A 447 -6.98 -24.44 1.05
N GLU A 448 -7.43 -23.47 1.85
CA GLU A 448 -7.95 -22.19 1.37
C GLU A 448 -6.85 -21.27 0.82
N LEU A 449 -5.58 -21.53 1.16
CA LEU A 449 -4.42 -20.81 0.63
C LEU A 449 -3.87 -21.51 -0.61
N ALA A 450 -3.79 -20.78 -1.72
CA ALA A 450 -3.13 -21.23 -2.94
C ALA A 450 -1.61 -21.11 -2.78
N GLY A 451 -0.87 -22.10 -3.29
CA GLY A 451 0.58 -22.03 -3.32
C GLY A 451 1.11 -21.10 -4.39
N ASP A 452 2.29 -20.55 -4.14
CA ASP A 452 3.03 -19.63 -4.99
C ASP A 452 2.29 -18.31 -5.32
N VAL A 453 1.24 -17.99 -4.56
CA VAL A 453 0.48 -16.74 -4.65
C VAL A 453 0.82 -15.81 -3.49
N ALA A 454 0.90 -14.50 -3.77
CA ALA A 454 1.06 -13.48 -2.73
C ALA A 454 -0.24 -13.33 -1.92
N VAL A 455 -0.15 -13.36 -0.59
CA VAL A 455 -1.30 -13.15 0.30
C VAL A 455 -1.47 -11.66 0.59
N GLU A 456 -2.72 -11.18 0.66
CA GLU A 456 -3.03 -9.77 0.95
C GLU A 456 -3.25 -9.50 2.46
N PHE A 457 -2.98 -10.48 3.32
CA PHE A 457 -3.19 -10.43 4.77
C PHE A 457 -2.05 -11.17 5.51
N ASN A 458 -1.99 -11.03 6.83
CA ASN A 458 -0.99 -11.74 7.65
C ASN A 458 -1.51 -13.14 8.01
N VAL A 459 -0.63 -14.14 7.84
CA VAL A 459 -0.93 -15.55 8.16
C VAL A 459 -0.11 -15.97 9.38
N TYR A 460 -0.79 -16.54 10.38
CA TYR A 460 -0.19 -16.96 11.64
C TYR A 460 -0.32 -18.46 11.87
N ILE A 461 0.65 -19.04 12.57
CA ILE A 461 0.59 -20.40 13.14
C ILE A 461 0.34 -20.28 14.63
N TYR A 462 -0.64 -21.02 15.14
CA TYR A 462 -0.91 -21.12 16.57
C TYR A 462 -0.07 -22.24 17.20
N LEU A 463 0.64 -21.90 18.29
CA LEU A 463 1.45 -22.83 19.06
C LEU A 463 0.74 -23.16 20.39
N PRO A 464 0.06 -24.32 20.51
CA PRO A 464 -0.79 -24.60 21.66
C PRO A 464 -0.02 -24.74 22.98
N LYS A 465 1.28 -25.07 22.94
CA LYS A 465 2.09 -25.23 24.16
C LYS A 465 2.33 -23.93 24.92
N ASN A 466 2.38 -22.80 24.21
CA ASN A 466 2.66 -21.50 24.80
C ASN A 466 1.53 -20.49 24.58
N ASN A 467 0.43 -20.90 23.95
CA ASN A 467 -0.71 -20.05 23.57
C ASN A 467 -0.29 -18.81 22.77
N LYS A 468 0.68 -18.95 21.86
CA LYS A 468 1.16 -17.83 21.02
C LYS A 468 0.82 -18.04 19.55
N TYR A 469 0.54 -16.93 18.87
CA TYR A 469 0.47 -16.87 17.41
C TYR A 469 1.80 -16.35 16.86
N VAL A 470 2.40 -17.09 15.94
CA VAL A 470 3.64 -16.72 15.28
C VAL A 470 3.33 -16.33 13.84
N LEU A 471 3.71 -15.12 13.45
CA LEU A 471 3.59 -14.66 12.07
C LEU A 471 4.41 -15.58 11.15
N TYR A 472 3.73 -16.25 10.24
CA TYR A 472 4.33 -17.22 9.33
C TYR A 472 4.52 -16.66 7.92
N THR A 473 3.53 -15.93 7.42
CA THR A 473 3.63 -15.26 6.11
C THR A 473 3.10 -13.84 6.25
N PRO A 474 3.96 -12.81 6.13
CA PRO A 474 3.52 -11.43 6.21
C PRO A 474 2.73 -11.03 4.95
N ARG A 475 1.83 -10.07 5.10
CA ARG A 475 1.07 -9.43 4.01
C ARG A 475 2.00 -9.04 2.86
N GLY A 476 1.57 -9.35 1.63
CA GLY A 476 2.30 -9.10 0.39
C GLY A 476 3.36 -10.15 0.03
N SER A 477 3.66 -11.09 0.94
CA SER A 477 4.60 -12.18 0.65
C SER A 477 3.92 -13.36 -0.04
N LYS A 478 4.69 -14.11 -0.82
CA LYS A 478 4.22 -15.35 -1.46
C LYS A 478 4.12 -16.47 -0.44
N PHE A 479 2.99 -17.17 -0.45
CA PHE A 479 2.80 -18.40 0.30
C PHE A 479 3.19 -19.57 -0.60
N PHE A 480 4.39 -20.13 -0.43
CA PHE A 480 4.94 -21.10 -1.38
C PHE A 480 4.32 -22.50 -1.22
N ASP A 481 4.20 -23.24 -2.32
CA ASP A 481 3.67 -24.62 -2.28
C ASP A 481 4.53 -25.54 -1.38
N VAL A 482 5.85 -25.36 -1.39
CA VAL A 482 6.78 -26.10 -0.52
C VAL A 482 6.49 -25.81 0.96
N GLN A 483 6.10 -24.58 1.31
CA GLN A 483 5.71 -24.23 2.68
C GLN A 483 4.40 -24.93 3.05
N LYS A 484 3.39 -24.88 2.16
CA LYS A 484 2.12 -25.57 2.34
C LYS A 484 2.32 -27.07 2.60
N GLN A 485 3.11 -27.75 1.78
CA GLN A 485 3.43 -29.18 1.96
C GLN A 485 4.15 -29.46 3.27
N ARG A 486 5.09 -28.61 3.69
CA ARG A 486 5.79 -28.77 4.99
C ARG A 486 4.82 -28.67 6.17
N LEU A 487 3.89 -27.72 6.12
CA LEU A 487 2.86 -27.58 7.16
C LEU A 487 1.94 -28.81 7.21
N GLN A 488 1.50 -29.30 6.03
CA GLN A 488 0.72 -30.54 5.94
C GLN A 488 1.48 -31.74 6.52
N ASN A 489 2.76 -31.90 6.20
CA ASN A 489 3.61 -32.97 6.71
C ASN A 489 3.85 -32.89 8.23
N GLN A 490 3.75 -31.69 8.82
CA GLN A 490 3.81 -31.46 10.26
C GLN A 490 2.45 -31.68 10.95
N GLY A 491 1.41 -32.04 10.21
CA GLY A 491 0.05 -32.23 10.73
C GLY A 491 -0.68 -30.92 11.02
N ILE A 492 -0.21 -29.79 10.49
CA ILE A 492 -0.86 -28.49 10.63
C ILE A 492 -1.94 -28.40 9.55
N SER A 493 -3.20 -28.54 9.95
CA SER A 493 -4.37 -28.45 9.05
C SER A 493 -4.97 -27.05 8.97
N ASN A 494 -4.75 -26.24 10.00
CA ASN A 494 -5.37 -24.92 10.16
C ASN A 494 -4.31 -23.85 10.37
N LEU A 495 -4.55 -22.69 9.79
CA LEU A 495 -3.79 -21.45 9.97
C LEU A 495 -4.72 -20.40 10.56
N HIS A 496 -4.16 -19.30 11.03
CA HIS A 496 -4.94 -18.25 11.67
C HIS A 496 -4.71 -16.91 10.98
N ILE A 497 -5.77 -16.11 10.89
CA ILE A 497 -5.76 -14.74 10.40
C ILE A 497 -6.49 -13.84 11.39
N LEU A 498 -6.27 -12.53 11.33
CA LEU A 498 -7.06 -11.58 12.10
C LEU A 498 -8.49 -11.53 11.55
N LYS A 499 -9.50 -11.47 12.42
CA LYS A 499 -10.90 -11.32 12.00
C LYS A 499 -11.14 -10.06 11.15
N ALA A 500 -10.35 -9.01 11.38
CA ALA A 500 -10.38 -7.79 10.56
C ALA A 500 -9.97 -8.03 9.10
N ASP A 501 -9.18 -9.08 8.82
CA ASP A 501 -8.66 -9.39 7.49
C ASP A 501 -9.52 -10.43 6.74
N ILE A 502 -10.70 -10.81 7.27
CA ILE A 502 -11.59 -11.80 6.63
C ILE A 502 -12.00 -11.37 5.21
N GLN A 503 -12.30 -10.09 5.01
CA GLN A 503 -12.65 -9.57 3.69
C GLN A 503 -11.47 -9.69 2.69
N ASP A 504 -10.24 -9.50 3.16
CA ASP A 504 -9.03 -9.65 2.33
C ASP A 504 -8.81 -11.13 1.95
N LEU A 505 -9.20 -12.09 2.79
CA LEU A 505 -9.20 -13.51 2.44
C LEU A 505 -10.26 -13.85 1.38
N ASP A 506 -11.49 -13.37 1.52
CA ASP A 506 -12.55 -13.61 0.52
C ASP A 506 -12.15 -13.03 -0.85
N LYS A 507 -11.55 -11.84 -0.84
CA LYS A 507 -10.95 -11.21 -2.02
C LYS A 507 -9.87 -12.09 -2.65
N TYR A 508 -8.94 -12.60 -1.85
CA TYR A 508 -7.88 -13.51 -2.31
C TYR A 508 -8.44 -14.80 -2.92
N ARG A 509 -9.45 -15.41 -2.30
CA ARG A 509 -10.13 -16.62 -2.83
C ARG A 509 -10.81 -16.36 -4.17
N ALA A 510 -11.47 -15.20 -4.31
CA ALA A 510 -12.10 -14.79 -5.55
C ALA A 510 -11.08 -14.54 -6.66
N GLN A 511 -10.01 -13.78 -6.39
CA GLN A 511 -8.92 -13.51 -7.34
C GLN A 511 -8.30 -14.81 -7.87
N ASN A 512 -7.97 -15.75 -6.99
CA ASN A 512 -7.33 -17.01 -7.39
C ASN A 512 -8.23 -17.85 -8.28
N PHE A 513 -9.51 -17.97 -7.92
CA PHE A 513 -10.48 -18.70 -8.73
C PHE A 513 -10.65 -18.09 -10.13
N LEU A 514 -10.74 -16.77 -10.23
CA LEU A 514 -10.87 -16.11 -11.53
C LEU A 514 -9.58 -16.25 -12.35
N ASN A 515 -8.41 -16.11 -11.72
CA ASN A 515 -7.12 -16.29 -12.41
C ASN A 515 -6.89 -17.72 -12.90
N GLU A 516 -7.42 -18.73 -12.19
CA GLU A 516 -7.46 -20.12 -12.66
C GLU A 516 -8.35 -20.25 -13.90
N LYS A 517 -9.57 -19.66 -13.88
CA LYS A 517 -10.47 -19.64 -15.06
C LYS A 517 -9.88 -18.91 -16.26
N ILE A 518 -9.10 -17.86 -16.02
CA ILE A 518 -8.38 -17.14 -17.09
C ILE A 518 -7.29 -18.03 -17.68
N HIS A 519 -6.53 -18.73 -16.83
CA HIS A 519 -5.51 -19.68 -17.30
C HIS A 519 -6.11 -20.81 -18.15
N ASP A 520 -7.25 -21.37 -17.74
CA ASP A 520 -7.97 -22.39 -18.52
C ASP A 520 -8.41 -21.87 -19.89
N PHE A 521 -8.88 -20.63 -19.94
CA PHE A 521 -9.25 -19.96 -21.20
C PHE A 521 -8.03 -19.75 -22.10
N GLU A 522 -6.94 -19.22 -21.58
CA GLU A 522 -5.68 -19.01 -22.33
C GLU A 522 -5.12 -20.32 -22.89
N ALA A 523 -5.18 -21.41 -22.12
CA ALA A 523 -4.73 -22.72 -22.56
C ALA A 523 -5.55 -23.20 -23.78
N LYS A 524 -6.88 -23.11 -23.71
CA LYS A 524 -7.76 -23.48 -24.84
C LYS A 524 -7.58 -22.60 -26.06
N GLN A 525 -7.30 -21.31 -25.89
CA GLN A 525 -7.04 -20.41 -27.02
C GLN A 525 -5.73 -20.78 -27.72
N LYS A 526 -4.70 -21.21 -26.99
CA LYS A 526 -3.45 -21.71 -27.59
C LYS A 526 -3.70 -22.97 -28.42
N ASP A 527 -4.52 -23.90 -27.93
CA ASP A 527 -4.84 -25.13 -28.65
C ASP A 527 -5.62 -24.87 -29.95
N LYS A 528 -6.52 -23.87 -29.97
CA LYS A 528 -7.27 -23.45 -31.17
C LYS A 528 -6.40 -22.82 -32.26
N VAL A 529 -5.23 -22.28 -31.92
CA VAL A 529 -4.31 -21.65 -32.89
C VAL A 529 -3.37 -22.68 -33.52
N VAL A 530 -3.12 -23.80 -32.83
CA VAL A 530 -2.26 -24.88 -33.32
C VAL A 530 -3.01 -25.85 -34.23
N ALA A 531 -4.31 -26.04 -34.00
CA ALA A 531 -5.21 -26.81 -34.85
C ALA A 531 -5.58 -26.05 -36.13
#